data_AF-A0A9E0PPZ4-F1
#
_entry.id   AF-A0A9E0PPZ4-F1
#
_cell.length_a   1.000
_cell.length_b   1.000
_cell.length_c   1.000
_cell.angle_alpha   90.00
_cell.angle_beta   90.00
_cell.angle_gamma   90.00
#
_symmetry.space_group_name_H-M   'P 1'
#
loop_
_entity.id
_entity.type
_entity.pdbx_description
1 polymer ?
#
loop_
_entity_poly.entity_id
_entity_poly.type
_entity_poly.pdbx_seq_one_letter_code
_entity_poly.pdbx_strand_id
1 'polypeptide(L)'
;YEPYLSTVRANPQAGKILATTLDYPMVMDTVGCAPTWLKANPQAAQTLTNSYFEAVEMIKTDPAKSYEIMGGAVKQSGEQFAKSAAFLRWQDKAANQKFFAGDLVQFMKDATPILLEAGVIRKAPADLNTTFDASFIK
;
A
#
# COMPACT_ATOMS: atom_id res chain seq x y z
N TYR A 1 1.82 12.16 5.58
CA TYR A 1 2.27 11.15 4.59
C TYR A 1 3.03 11.86 3.49
N GLU A 2 3.77 11.15 2.63
CA GLU A 2 4.45 11.77 1.49
C GLU A 2 3.44 12.32 0.47
N PRO A 3 3.71 13.43 -0.23
CA PRO A 3 4.95 14.20 -0.22
C PRO A 3 5.03 15.26 0.90
N TYR A 4 4.00 15.42 1.74
CA TYR A 4 3.93 16.49 2.74
C TYR A 4 5.03 16.40 3.82
N LEU A 5 5.44 15.18 4.20
CA LEU A 5 6.57 14.99 5.11
C LEU A 5 7.88 15.51 4.49
N SER A 6 8.05 15.38 3.18
CA SER A 6 9.20 15.95 2.48
C SER A 6 9.25 17.49 2.55
N THR A 7 8.11 18.18 2.59
CA THR A 7 8.07 19.64 2.84
C THR A 7 8.63 20.00 4.22
N VAL A 8 8.32 19.21 5.25
CA VAL A 8 8.87 19.43 6.60
C VAL A 8 10.37 19.14 6.63
N ARG A 9 10.84 18.08 5.96
CA ARG A 9 12.28 17.77 5.85
C ARG A 9 13.06 18.90 5.18
N ALA A 10 12.47 19.55 4.18
CA ALA A 10 13.09 20.68 3.48
C ALA A 10 13.07 22.00 4.28
N ASN A 11 12.25 22.10 5.34
CA ASN A 11 12.14 23.28 6.18
C ASN A 11 12.19 22.93 7.69
N PRO A 12 13.36 22.47 8.20
CA PRO A 12 13.49 21.97 9.56
C PRO A 12 13.26 23.05 10.64
N GLN A 13 13.27 24.33 10.28
CA GLN A 13 12.95 25.42 11.20
C GLN A 13 11.45 25.59 11.44
N ALA A 14 10.60 25.12 10.53
CA ALA A 14 9.14 25.21 10.66
C ALA A 14 8.53 24.05 11.46
N GLY A 15 9.28 22.99 11.73
CA GLY A 15 8.81 21.85 12.52
C GLY A 15 9.74 20.64 12.44
N LYS A 16 9.44 19.63 13.26
CA LYS A 16 10.21 18.39 13.36
C LYS A 16 9.29 17.18 13.16
N ILE A 17 9.75 16.22 12.35
CA ILE A 17 9.10 14.91 12.22
C ILE A 17 9.38 14.11 13.49
N LEU A 18 8.31 13.68 14.17
CA LEU A 18 8.42 12.91 15.42
C LEU A 18 8.49 11.41 15.18
N ALA A 19 7.75 10.92 14.19
CA ALA A 19 7.73 9.52 13.78
C ALA A 19 7.28 9.40 12.32
N THR A 20 7.69 8.33 11.65
CA THR A 20 7.25 8.00 10.29
C THR A 20 6.83 6.54 10.21
N THR A 21 6.17 6.18 9.10
CA THR A 21 5.87 4.78 8.79
C THR A 21 7.11 3.96 8.42
N LEU A 22 8.28 4.61 8.27
CA LEU A 22 9.56 3.90 8.19
C LEU A 22 9.92 3.28 9.55
N ASP A 23 9.60 3.99 10.63
CA ASP A 23 9.81 3.55 12.02
C ASP A 23 8.72 2.58 12.46
N TYR A 24 7.47 2.88 12.10
CA TYR A 24 6.28 2.11 12.47
C TYR A 24 5.44 1.77 11.22
N PRO A 25 5.69 0.63 10.55
CA PRO A 25 5.04 0.27 9.29
C PRO A 25 3.60 -0.23 9.49
N MET A 26 2.75 0.63 10.04
CA MET A 26 1.36 0.33 10.41
C MET A 26 0.34 0.88 9.40
N VAL A 27 0.81 1.51 8.32
CA VAL A 27 -0.03 2.05 7.24
C VAL A 27 0.45 1.46 5.92
N MET A 28 -0.48 0.91 5.15
CA MET A 28 -0.24 0.28 3.87
C MET A 28 -1.37 0.63 2.91
N ASP A 29 -1.01 0.87 1.65
CA ASP A 29 -1.98 1.04 0.57
C ASP A 29 -2.22 -0.31 -0.11
N THR A 30 -3.49 -0.62 -0.35
CA THR A 30 -3.89 -1.87 -1.01
C THR A 30 -4.65 -1.57 -2.30
N VAL A 31 -4.38 -2.34 -3.35
CA VAL A 31 -5.23 -2.39 -4.53
C VAL A 31 -6.24 -3.51 -4.34
N GLY A 32 -7.53 -3.20 -4.47
CA GLY A 32 -8.61 -4.16 -4.31
C GLY A 32 -9.75 -3.91 -5.28
N CYS A 33 -10.53 -4.95 -5.54
CA CYS A 33 -11.73 -4.88 -6.37
C CYS A 33 -12.95 -5.30 -5.56
N ALA A 34 -14.14 -4.84 -5.96
CA ALA A 34 -15.39 -5.27 -5.35
C ALA A 34 -15.55 -6.80 -5.45
N PRO A 35 -15.97 -7.50 -4.38
CA PRO A 35 -16.11 -8.96 -4.39
C PRO A 35 -17.03 -9.50 -5.50
N THR A 36 -18.09 -8.77 -5.84
CA THR A 36 -19.00 -9.13 -6.93
C THR A 36 -18.32 -9.04 -8.30
N TRP A 37 -17.45 -8.05 -8.50
CA TRP A 37 -16.70 -7.91 -9.74
C TRP A 37 -15.64 -8.99 -9.90
N LEU A 38 -14.92 -9.33 -8.82
CA LEU A 38 -13.92 -10.41 -8.81
C LEU A 38 -14.55 -11.75 -9.23
N LYS A 39 -15.72 -12.08 -8.65
CA LYS A 39 -16.47 -13.31 -8.99
C LYS A 39 -16.93 -13.34 -10.44
N ALA A 40 -17.37 -12.19 -10.97
CA ALA A 40 -17.88 -12.10 -12.33
C ALA A 40 -16.77 -12.04 -13.39
N ASN A 41 -15.55 -11.61 -13.03
CA ASN A 41 -14.46 -11.34 -13.98
C ASN A 41 -13.13 -11.97 -13.54
N PRO A 42 -13.06 -13.28 -13.26
CA PRO A 42 -11.86 -13.90 -12.69
C PRO A 42 -10.62 -13.77 -13.60
N GLN A 43 -10.81 -13.85 -14.92
CA GLN A 43 -9.71 -13.66 -15.86
C GLN A 43 -9.18 -12.22 -15.83
N ALA A 44 -10.06 -11.23 -15.83
CA ALA A 44 -9.67 -9.83 -15.77
C ALA A 44 -8.99 -9.49 -14.43
N ALA A 45 -9.47 -10.05 -13.32
CA ALA A 45 -8.87 -9.91 -12.01
C ALA A 45 -7.45 -10.48 -11.94
N GLN A 46 -7.23 -11.68 -12.51
CA GLN A 46 -5.89 -12.27 -12.57
C GLN A 46 -4.95 -11.43 -13.45
N THR A 47 -5.42 -10.97 -14.61
CA THR A 47 -4.63 -10.10 -15.49
C THR A 47 -4.27 -8.78 -14.81
N LEU A 48 -5.23 -8.13 -14.15
CA LEU A 48 -4.97 -6.90 -13.39
C LEU A 48 -3.92 -7.12 -12.30
N THR A 49 -4.02 -8.24 -11.58
CA THR A 49 -3.05 -8.60 -10.53
C THR A 49 -1.65 -8.83 -11.11
N ASN A 50 -1.54 -9.53 -12.24
CA ASN A 50 -0.27 -9.74 -12.93
C ASN A 50 0.33 -8.41 -13.41
N SER A 51 -0.47 -7.57 -14.08
CA SER A 51 -0.01 -6.26 -14.57
C SER A 51 0.38 -5.31 -13.45
N TYR A 52 -0.24 -5.40 -12.27
CA TYR A 52 0.20 -4.66 -11.09
C TYR A 52 1.63 -5.05 -10.69
N PHE A 53 1.94 -6.35 -10.64
CA PHE A 53 3.30 -6.80 -10.30
C PHE A 53 4.31 -6.55 -11.41
N GLU A 54 3.91 -6.57 -12.68
CA GLU A 54 4.74 -6.10 -13.79
C GLU A 54 5.11 -4.62 -13.63
N ALA A 55 4.16 -3.77 -13.20
CA ALA A 55 4.43 -2.37 -12.90
C ALA A 55 5.35 -2.20 -11.68
N VAL A 56 5.18 -3.01 -10.63
CA VAL A 56 6.10 -3.02 -9.47
C VAL A 56 7.51 -3.42 -9.88
N GLU A 57 7.67 -4.43 -10.74
CA GLU A 57 8.98 -4.81 -11.26
C GLU A 57 9.56 -3.70 -12.16
N MET A 58 8.73 -3.02 -12.96
CA MET A 58 9.18 -1.87 -13.75
C MET A 58 9.76 -0.75 -12.87
N ILE A 59 9.15 -0.46 -11.71
CA ILE A 59 9.69 0.54 -10.76
C ILE A 59 11.11 0.16 -10.32
N LYS A 60 11.40 -1.13 -10.17
CA LYS A 60 12.71 -1.64 -9.78
C LYS A 60 13.70 -1.65 -10.95
N THR A 61 13.27 -2.05 -12.15
CA THR A 61 14.17 -2.22 -13.31
C THR A 61 14.39 -0.94 -14.11
N ASP A 62 13.41 -0.04 -14.16
CA ASP A 62 13.45 1.25 -14.85
C ASP A 62 12.80 2.36 -13.98
N PRO A 63 13.40 2.69 -12.82
CA PRO A 63 12.85 3.67 -11.88
C PRO A 63 12.67 5.05 -12.52
N ALA A 64 13.57 5.47 -13.41
CA ALA A 64 13.49 6.76 -14.06
C ALA A 64 12.21 6.88 -14.90
N LYS A 65 11.93 5.88 -15.75
CA LYS A 65 10.72 5.89 -16.56
C LYS A 65 9.47 5.75 -15.71
N SER A 66 9.49 4.87 -14.71
CA SER A 66 8.35 4.68 -13.81
C SER A 66 8.01 5.96 -13.05
N TYR A 67 9.01 6.68 -12.51
CA TYR A 67 8.80 7.93 -11.79
C TYR A 67 8.38 9.07 -12.70
N GLU A 68 8.83 9.12 -13.96
CA GLU A 68 8.30 10.06 -14.96
C GLU A 68 6.79 9.89 -15.15
N ILE A 69 6.32 8.65 -15.36
CA ILE A 69 4.90 8.32 -15.56
C ILE A 69 4.09 8.65 -14.31
N MET A 70 4.52 8.16 -13.14
CA MET A 70 3.79 8.36 -11.88
C MET A 70 3.79 9.81 -11.43
N GLY A 71 4.92 10.51 -11.58
CA GLY A 71 5.01 11.94 -11.31
C GLY A 71 4.03 12.74 -12.16
N GLY A 72 3.95 12.45 -13.46
CA GLY A 72 3.00 13.08 -14.36
C GLY A 72 1.54 12.97 -13.90
N ALA A 73 1.14 11.80 -13.38
CA ALA A 73 -0.22 11.57 -12.86
C ALA A 73 -0.57 12.44 -11.64
N VAL A 74 0.43 12.82 -10.83
CA VAL A 74 0.27 13.65 -9.62
C VAL A 74 0.82 15.07 -9.79
N LYS A 75 1.03 15.52 -11.04
CA LYS A 75 1.52 16.86 -11.38
C LYS A 75 2.90 17.19 -10.77
N GLN A 76 3.79 16.20 -10.74
CA GLN A 76 5.19 16.31 -10.34
C GLN A 76 6.12 15.92 -11.48
N SER A 77 7.36 16.43 -11.46
CA SER A 77 8.42 15.83 -12.29
C SER A 77 8.79 14.44 -11.77
N GLY A 78 9.40 13.60 -12.62
CA GLY A 78 9.90 12.29 -12.18
C GLY A 78 10.91 12.40 -11.03
N GLU A 79 11.75 13.43 -11.02
CA GLU A 79 12.71 13.70 -9.94
C GLU A 79 12.02 14.07 -8.61
N GLN A 80 10.96 14.87 -8.66
CA GLN A 80 10.16 15.22 -7.49
C GLN A 80 9.45 13.99 -6.92
N PHE A 81 8.90 13.15 -7.81
CA PHE A 81 8.27 11.90 -7.41
C PHE A 81 9.28 10.93 -6.79
N ALA A 82 10.45 10.74 -7.41
CA ALA A 82 11.51 9.87 -6.93
C ALA A 82 11.95 10.21 -5.49
N LYS A 83 12.08 11.50 -5.16
CA LYS A 83 12.41 11.95 -3.80
C LYS A 83 11.37 11.51 -2.77
N SER A 84 10.09 11.54 -3.13
CA SER A 84 9.00 11.10 -2.25
C SER A 84 8.93 9.57 -2.18
N ALA A 85 9.09 8.90 -3.31
CA ALA A 85 9.07 7.45 -3.44
C ALA A 85 10.22 6.76 -2.70
N ALA A 86 11.34 7.44 -2.47
CA ALA A 86 12.46 6.94 -1.67
C ALA A 86 12.08 6.62 -0.20
N PHE A 87 10.96 7.14 0.29
CA PHE A 87 10.41 6.85 1.61
C PHE A 87 9.29 5.81 1.58
N LEU A 88 9.04 5.18 0.43
CA LEU A 88 8.02 4.14 0.24
C LEU A 88 8.67 2.76 0.10
N ARG A 89 7.94 1.72 0.52
CA ARG A 89 8.31 0.33 0.29
C ARG A 89 7.33 -0.28 -0.69
N TRP A 90 7.81 -0.66 -1.88
CA TRP A 90 7.03 -1.38 -2.87
C TRP A 90 7.05 -2.87 -2.54
N GLN A 91 5.88 -3.47 -2.36
CA GLN A 91 5.77 -4.89 -2.03
C GLN A 91 5.65 -5.71 -3.31
N ASP A 92 6.65 -6.54 -3.58
CA ASP A 92 6.62 -7.47 -4.71
C ASP A 92 5.61 -8.62 -4.49
N LYS A 93 5.50 -9.50 -5.48
CA LYS A 93 4.57 -10.64 -5.42
C LYS A 93 4.88 -11.58 -4.25
N ALA A 94 6.15 -11.89 -3.99
CA ALA A 94 6.53 -12.82 -2.93
C ALA A 94 6.23 -12.23 -1.54
N ALA A 95 6.50 -10.95 -1.36
CA ALA A 95 6.16 -10.23 -0.14
C ALA A 95 4.64 -10.17 0.09
N ASN A 96 3.85 -9.95 -0.96
CA ASN A 96 2.39 -10.01 -0.88
C ASN A 96 1.91 -11.43 -0.51
N GLN A 97 2.44 -12.48 -1.15
CA GLN A 97 2.09 -13.86 -0.83
C GLN A 97 2.35 -14.19 0.64
N LYS A 98 3.51 -13.78 1.17
CA LYS A 98 3.80 -13.91 2.61
C LYS A 98 2.81 -13.12 3.46
N PHE A 99 2.54 -11.87 3.08
CA PHE A 99 1.66 -10.97 3.83
C PHE A 99 0.25 -11.55 3.98
N PHE A 100 -0.35 -12.02 2.89
CA PHE A 100 -1.68 -12.60 2.89
C PHE A 100 -1.75 -14.03 3.43
N ALA A 101 -0.62 -14.72 3.61
CA ALA A 101 -0.57 -16.04 4.25
C ALA A 101 -0.67 -15.98 5.78
N GLY A 102 -0.39 -14.82 6.41
CA GLY A 102 -0.51 -14.70 7.86
C GLY A 102 -0.28 -13.31 8.46
N ASP A 103 0.66 -12.51 7.92
CA ASP A 103 1.02 -11.21 8.52
C ASP A 103 -0.17 -10.24 8.53
N LEU A 104 -1.03 -10.26 7.50
CA LEU A 104 -2.26 -9.46 7.45
C LEU A 104 -3.22 -9.81 8.59
N VAL A 105 -3.40 -11.10 8.89
CA VAL A 105 -4.30 -11.54 9.96
C VAL A 105 -3.78 -11.08 11.31
N GLN A 106 -2.46 -11.14 11.54
CA GLN A 106 -1.87 -10.62 12.77
C GLN A 106 -2.05 -9.10 12.87
N PHE A 107 -1.77 -8.36 11.79
CA PHE A 107 -2.04 -6.92 11.73
C PHE A 107 -3.50 -6.58 12.06
N MET A 108 -4.46 -7.31 11.49
CA MET A 108 -5.88 -7.10 11.77
C MET A 108 -6.24 -7.40 13.24
N LYS A 109 -5.62 -8.40 13.87
CA LYS A 109 -5.81 -8.68 15.30
C LYS A 109 -5.32 -7.53 16.16
N ASP A 110 -4.20 -6.91 15.81
CA ASP A 110 -3.64 -5.78 16.55
C ASP A 110 -4.45 -4.49 16.30
N ALA A 111 -4.96 -4.29 15.08
CA ALA A 111 -5.77 -3.12 14.71
C ALA A 111 -7.20 -3.16 15.26
N THR A 112 -7.84 -4.33 15.32
CA THR A 112 -9.24 -4.48 15.76
C THR A 112 -9.55 -3.84 17.12
N PRO A 113 -8.78 -4.08 18.21
CA PRO A 113 -9.05 -3.45 19.50
C PRO A 113 -8.91 -1.92 19.45
N ILE A 114 -7.91 -1.41 18.72
CA ILE A 114 -7.72 0.04 18.52
C ILE A 114 -8.94 0.65 17.82
N LEU A 115 -9.43 0.00 16.76
CA LEU A 115 -10.60 0.46 16.00
C LEU A 115 -11.90 0.41 16.81
N LEU A 116 -12.03 -0.54 17.73
CA LEU A 116 -13.16 -0.63 18.66
C LEU A 116 -13.09 0.47 19.72
N GLU A 117 -11.93 0.64 20.36
CA GLU A 117 -11.70 1.67 21.37
C GLU A 117 -11.90 3.08 20.81
N ALA A 118 -11.42 3.33 19.60
CA ALA A 118 -11.61 4.59 18.89
C ALA A 118 -13.03 4.78 18.33
N GLY A 119 -13.89 3.76 18.39
CA GLY A 119 -15.27 3.81 17.89
C GLY A 119 -15.43 3.82 16.37
N VAL A 120 -14.36 3.53 15.62
CA VAL A 120 -14.39 3.42 14.14
C VAL A 120 -15.24 2.23 13.70
N ILE A 121 -15.12 1.11 14.42
CA ILE A 121 -16.01 -0.04 14.27
C ILE A 121 -16.78 -0.27 15.56
N ARG A 122 -18.03 -0.71 15.44
CA ARG A 122 -18.89 -1.01 16.61
C ARG A 122 -18.82 -2.46 17.05
N LYS A 123 -18.30 -3.34 16.19
CA LYS A 123 -18.20 -4.78 16.42
C LYS A 123 -17.06 -5.36 15.60
N ALA A 124 -16.27 -6.24 16.20
CA ALA A 124 -15.25 -7.00 15.49
C ALA A 124 -15.88 -8.02 14.52
N PRO A 125 -15.24 -8.30 13.37
CA PRO A 125 -15.60 -9.45 12.54
C PRO A 125 -15.53 -10.75 13.34
N ALA A 126 -16.48 -11.67 13.11
CA ALA A 126 -16.43 -13.00 13.73
C ALA A 126 -15.27 -13.84 13.20
N ASP A 127 -14.90 -13.62 11.94
CA ASP A 127 -13.73 -14.21 11.28
C ASP A 127 -13.05 -13.15 10.41
N LEU A 128 -11.79 -12.85 10.72
CA LEU A 128 -10.98 -11.90 9.98
C LEU A 128 -10.63 -12.40 8.57
N ASN A 129 -10.66 -13.71 8.31
CA ASN A 129 -10.37 -14.24 6.98
C ASN A 129 -11.45 -13.93 5.96
N THR A 130 -12.65 -13.54 6.41
CA THR A 130 -13.74 -13.14 5.51
C THR A 130 -13.62 -11.70 5.01
N THR A 131 -12.67 -10.92 5.53
CA THR A 131 -12.52 -9.50 5.18
C THR A 131 -11.63 -9.27 3.94
N PHE A 132 -11.01 -10.33 3.41
CA PHE A 132 -10.16 -10.26 2.21
C PHE A 132 -10.28 -11.52 1.35
N ASP A 133 -9.95 -11.38 0.07
CA ASP A 133 -9.80 -12.50 -0.88
C ASP A 133 -8.40 -12.45 -1.50
N ALA A 134 -7.62 -13.49 -1.24
CA ALA A 134 -6.25 -13.62 -1.73
C ALA A 134 -6.11 -14.59 -2.92
N SER A 135 -7.20 -15.03 -3.55
CA SER A 135 -7.14 -16.07 -4.60
C SER A 135 -6.28 -15.67 -5.81
N PHE A 136 -6.19 -14.38 -6.13
CA PHE A 136 -5.52 -13.88 -7.35
C PHE A 136 -4.01 -13.65 -7.19
N ILE A 137 -3.50 -13.72 -5.95
CA ILE A 137 -2.08 -13.56 -5.64
C ILE A 137 -1.41 -14.87 -5.23
N LYS A 138 -2.18 -15.94 -5.02
CA LYS A 138 -1.70 -17.28 -4.69
C LYS A 138 -0.95 -17.93 -5.85
#